data_AF-A0A558ZTQ4-F1
#
_entry.id   AF-A0A558ZTQ4-F1
#
_cell.length_a   1.000
_cell.length_b   1.000
_cell.length_c   1.000
_cell.angle_alpha   90.00
_cell.angle_beta   90.00
_cell.angle_gamma   90.00
#
_symmetry.space_group_name_H-M   'P 1'
#
loop_
_entity.id
_entity.type
_entity.pdbx_description
1 polymer ?
#
loop_
_entity_poly.entity_id
_entity_poly.type
_entity_poly.pdbx_seq_one_letter_code
_entity_poly.pdbx_strand_id
1 'polypeptide(L)' 'VYVDRDIQVERLMKRDRLSKDEAEFRLAAQWPLEKKKDLASHVLNNNGNQDQLLTQVFSLLEGGSEDDRD' A
#
# COMPACT_ATOMS: atom_id res chain seq x y z
N VAL A 1 -1.12 -3.18 -1.20
CA VAL A 1 -1.08 -2.16 -0.12
C VAL A 1 -1.22 -0.79 -0.76
N TYR A 2 -2.15 0.01 -0.25
CA TYR A 2 -2.51 1.33 -0.73
C TYR A 2 -2.29 2.35 0.39
N VAL A 3 -1.87 3.57 0.02
CA VAL A 3 -1.72 4.73 0.91
C VAL A 3 -1.79 5.99 0.04
N ASP A 4 -2.27 7.09 0.59
CA ASP A 4 -2.52 8.32 -0.14
C ASP A 4 -1.21 8.94 -0.68
N ARG A 5 -1.32 9.68 -1.78
CA ARG A 5 -0.16 10.11 -2.58
C ARG A 5 0.79 11.02 -1.80
N ASP A 6 0.24 11.96 -1.06
CA ASP A 6 0.97 12.88 -0.19
C ASP A 6 1.75 12.12 0.89
N ILE A 7 1.12 11.13 1.52
CA ILE A 7 1.75 10.27 2.53
C ILE A 7 2.87 9.41 1.91
N GLN A 8 2.69 8.90 0.67
CA GLN A 8 3.76 8.19 -0.04
C GLN A 8 5.00 9.07 -0.22
N VAL A 9 4.80 10.29 -0.71
CA VAL A 9 5.88 11.26 -0.95
C VAL A 9 6.58 11.57 0.37
N GLU A 10 5.83 11.92 1.42
CA GLU A 10 6.38 12.26 2.72
C GLU A 10 7.21 11.11 3.32
N ARG A 11 6.67 9.88 3.33
CA ARG A 11 7.36 8.71 3.87
C ARG A 11 8.61 8.38 3.06
N LEU A 12 8.55 8.48 1.74
CA LEU A 12 9.69 8.19 0.87
C LEU A 12 10.81 9.22 1.06
N MET A 13 10.47 10.51 1.13
CA MET A 13 11.43 11.58 1.44
C MET A 13 12.11 11.34 2.78
N LYS A 14 11.36 11.05 3.85
CA LYS A 14 11.91 10.80 5.19
C LYS A 14 12.81 9.56 5.23
N ARG A 15 12.39 8.47 4.59
CA ARG A 15 13.11 7.19 4.61
C ARG A 15 14.43 7.28 3.83
N ASP A 16 14.37 7.83 2.62
CA ASP A 16 15.49 7.79 1.67
C ASP A 16 16.29 9.11 1.65
N ARG A 17 15.90 10.10 2.47
CA ARG A 17 16.49 11.46 2.52
C ARG A 17 16.47 12.17 1.17
N LEU A 18 15.34 12.08 0.48
CA LEU A 18 15.15 12.64 -0.86
C LEU A 18 14.51 14.02 -0.81
N SER A 19 14.79 14.82 -1.83
CA SER A 19 13.95 15.96 -2.19
C SER A 19 12.56 15.49 -2.64
N LYS A 20 11.60 16.43 -2.66
CA LYS A 20 10.25 16.17 -3.15
C LYS A 20 10.25 15.69 -4.60
N ASP A 21 11.04 16.34 -5.46
CA ASP A 21 11.13 16.03 -6.88
C ASP A 21 11.70 14.62 -7.13
N GLU A 22 12.74 14.23 -6.37
CA GLU A 22 13.30 12.88 -6.45
C GLU A 22 12.30 11.81 -5.97
N ALA A 23 11.54 12.11 -4.90
CA ALA A 23 10.50 11.21 -4.43
C ALA A 23 9.37 11.06 -5.46
N GLU A 24 8.91 12.16 -6.06
CA GLU A 24 7.90 12.14 -7.10
C GLU A 24 8.38 11.41 -8.36
N PHE A 25 9.62 11.64 -8.79
CA PHE A 25 10.24 10.95 -9.92
C PHE A 25 10.30 9.44 -9.69
N ARG A 26 10.76 8.99 -8.52
CA ARG A 26 10.78 7.57 -8.17
C ARG A 26 9.39 6.95 -8.14
N LEU A 27 8.39 7.67 -7.66
CA LEU A 27 7.02 7.18 -7.63
C LEU A 27 6.38 7.19 -9.03
N ALA A 28 6.78 8.08 -9.93
CA ALA A 28 6.31 8.11 -11.31
C ALA A 28 6.89 6.97 -12.16
N ALA A 29 8.06 6.43 -11.79
CA ALA A 29 8.64 5.24 -12.41
C ALA A 29 7.89 3.93 -12.05
N GLN A 30 7.03 3.98 -11.02
CA GLN A 30 6.19 2.86 -10.60
C GLN A 30 4.82 2.92 -11.26
N TRP A 31 4.11 1.80 -11.24
CA TRP A 31 2.71 1.79 -11.68
C TRP A 31 1.84 2.61 -10.73
N PRO A 32 0.92 3.47 -11.23
CA PRO A 32 0.06 4.28 -10.37
C PRO A 32 -0.73 3.40 -9.39
N LEU A 33 -0.72 3.75 -8.10
CA LEU A 33 -1.42 2.94 -7.11
C LEU A 33 -2.92 2.82 -7.35
N GLU A 34 -3.58 3.84 -7.89
CA GLU A 34 -5.00 3.77 -8.27
C GLU A 34 -5.24 2.65 -9.30
N LYS A 35 -4.42 2.59 -10.36
CA LYS A 35 -4.53 1.52 -11.35
C LYS A 35 -4.26 0.15 -10.75
N LYS A 36 -3.28 0.04 -9.85
CA LYS A 36 -2.97 -1.21 -9.16
C LYS A 36 -4.10 -1.64 -8.22
N LYS A 37 -4.75 -0.68 -7.57
CA LYS A 37 -5.86 -0.88 -6.64
C LYS A 37 -7.08 -1.45 -7.36
N ASP A 38 -7.42 -0.90 -8.53
CA ASP A 38 -8.55 -1.37 -9.35
C ASP A 38 -8.38 -2.82 -9.84
N LEU A 39 -7.14 -3.28 -9.98
CA LEU A 39 -6.81 -4.62 -10.47
C LEU A 39 -6.51 -5.64 -9.36
N ALA A 40 -6.52 -5.22 -8.09
CA ALA A 40 -6.13 -6.09 -6.99
C ALA A 40 -7.32 -6.88 -6.44
N SER A 41 -7.14 -8.18 -6.20
CA SER A 41 -8.12 -9.02 -5.50
C SER A 41 -8.36 -8.53 -4.06
N HIS A 42 -7.31 -8.02 -3.41
CA HIS A 42 -7.37 -7.46 -2.07
C HIS A 42 -6.53 -6.19 -1.93
N VAL A 43 -7.06 -5.21 -1.19
CA VAL A 43 -6.40 -3.93 -0.94
C VAL A 43 -6.27 -3.71 0.56
N LEU A 44 -5.03 -3.67 1.05
CA LEU A 44 -4.69 -3.25 2.41
C LEU A 44 -4.47 -1.73 2.45
N ASN A 45 -5.27 -1.01 3.24
CA ASN A 45 -5.17 0.43 3.44
C ASN A 45 -4.19 0.76 4.59
N ASN A 46 -3.11 1.49 4.29
CA ASN A 46 -2.06 1.90 5.21
C ASN A 46 -2.05 3.42 5.50
N ASN A 47 -3.22 4.07 5.37
CA ASN A 47 -3.45 5.45 5.81
C ASN A 47 -3.71 5.54 7.32
N GLY A 48 -4.17 4.45 7.94
CA GLY A 48 -4.47 4.36 9.36
C GLY A 48 -3.24 4.12 10.24
N ASN A 49 -3.51 3.79 11.51
CA ASN A 49 -2.47 3.35 12.44
C ASN A 49 -2.10 1.87 12.22
N GLN A 50 -1.06 1.42 12.93
CA GLN A 50 -0.54 0.05 12.81
C GLN A 50 -1.61 -1.01 13.16
N ASP A 51 -2.39 -0.79 14.22
CA ASP A 51 -3.41 -1.75 14.66
C ASP A 51 -4.50 -1.92 13.59
N GLN A 52 -4.93 -0.83 12.96
CA GLN A 52 -5.89 -0.86 11.86
C GLN A 52 -5.36 -1.61 10.65
N LEU A 53 -4.06 -1.50 10.34
CA LEU A 53 -3.45 -2.26 9.26
C LEU A 53 -3.34 -3.74 9.62
N LEU A 54 -2.94 -4.05 10.85
CA LEU A 54 -2.82 -5.43 11.34
C LEU A 54 -4.16 -6.15 11.32
N THR A 55 -5.25 -5.50 11.76
CA THR A 55 -6.61 -6.07 11.67
C THR A 55 -6.97 -6.44 10.24
N GLN A 56 -6.70 -5.57 9.24
CA GLN A 56 -6.96 -5.89 7.83
C GLN A 56 -6.13 -7.10 7.35
N VAL A 57 -4.87 -7.19 7.79
CA VAL A 57 -4.00 -8.33 7.45
C VAL A 57 -4.53 -9.62 8.05
N PHE A 58 -4.91 -9.62 9.34
CA PHE A 58 -5.47 -10.80 9.99
C PHE A 58 -6.78 -11.25 9.35
N SER A 59 -7.70 -10.32 9.06
CA SER A 59 -8.96 -10.66 8.38
C SER A 59 -8.75 -11.32 7.02
N LEU A 60 -7.75 -10.88 6.24
CA LEU A 60 -7.43 -11.51 4.94
C LEU A 60 -6.79 -12.90 5.10
N LEU A 61 -5.98 -13.11 6.13
CA LEU A 61 -5.31 -14.40 6.35
C LEU A 61 -6.25 -15.44 6.98
N GLU A 62 -7.14 -15.04 7.89
CA GLU A 62 -8.10 -15.94 8.54
C GLU A 62 -9.21 -16.38 7.58
N GLY A 63 -9.66 -15.48 6.68
CA GLY A 63 -10.63 -15.81 5.63
C GLY A 63 -10.07 -16.68 4.48
N GLY A 64 -8.76 -16.95 4.45
CA GLY A 64 -8.11 -17.78 3.43
C GLY A 64 -8.07 -19.28 3.75
N SER A 65 -8.88 -19.76 4.69
CA SER A 65 -8.91 -21.16 5.12
C SER A 65 -10.02 -22.01 4.48
N GLU A 66 -10.88 -21.42 3.64
CA GLU A 66 -12.00 -22.08 2.96
C GLU A 66 -12.07 -21.75 1.47
N ASP A 67 -11.01 -21.96 0.70
CA ASP A 67 -11.11 -22.36 -0.72
C ASP A 67 -9.71 -22.72 -1.27
N ASP A 68 -9.67 -23.55 -2.30
CA ASP A 68 -8.48 -23.97 -3.06
C ASP A 68 -7.62 -25.11 -2.48
N ARG A 69 -8.28 -26.20 -2.08
CA ARG A 69 -7.71 -27.55 -2.29
C ARG A 69 -8.69 -28.39 -3.11
N ASP A 70 -8.63 -28.19 -4.43
CA ASP A 70 -8.98 -29.23 -5.40
C ASP A 70 -8.04 -30.43 -5.28
#